data_AF-A0A951Q2B8-F1
#
_entry.id   AF-A0A951Q2B8-F1
#
_cell.length_a   1.000
_cell.length_b   1.000
_cell.length_c   1.000
_cell.angle_alpha   90.00
_cell.angle_beta   90.00
_cell.angle_gamma   90.00
#
_symmetry.space_group_name_H-M   'P 1'
#
loop_
_entity.id
_entity.type
_entity.pdbx_description
1 polymer ?
#
loop_
_entity_poly.entity_id
_entity_poly.type
_entity_poly.pdbx_seq_one_letter_code
_entity_poly.pdbx_strand_id
1 'polypeptide(L)'
;MEDLTQRKILSALSHGAIFFSSTIVSIGIPIAILLISKDTVVKENAKEALNFHVTFYIYLFISILLCIVVIGYLLLIVLIIASFIMPIIAIAKVLSQPNMPYRYPSIFHFFININ
;
A
#
# COMPACT_ATOMS: atom_id res chain seq x y z
N MET A 1 22.60 1.89 5.16
CA MET A 1 21.51 1.32 5.98
C MET A 1 20.91 2.47 6.74
N GLU A 2 19.58 2.61 6.72
CA GLU A 2 18.92 3.67 7.46
C GLU A 2 18.94 3.32 8.95
N ASP A 3 18.93 4.33 9.82
CA ASP A 3 18.74 4.07 11.24
C ASP A 3 17.32 3.54 11.51
N LEU A 4 17.13 2.99 12.70
CA LEU A 4 15.88 2.35 13.09
C LEU A 4 14.67 3.31 13.03
N THR A 5 14.86 4.58 13.38
CA THR A 5 13.81 5.59 13.41
C THR A 5 13.41 5.95 11.99
N GLN A 6 14.38 6.24 11.12
CA GLN A 6 14.14 6.53 9.71
C GLN A 6 13.43 5.35 9.02
N ARG A 7 13.88 4.12 9.26
CA ARG A 7 13.26 2.91 8.71
C ARG A 7 11.78 2.80 9.09
N LYS A 8 11.46 3.02 10.36
CA LYS A 8 10.07 2.98 10.87
C LYS A 8 9.20 4.02 10.18
N ILE A 9 9.69 5.26 10.08
CA ILE A 9 8.94 6.37 9.50
C ILE A 9 8.68 6.12 8.02
N LEU A 10 9.71 5.76 7.24
CA LEU A 10 9.57 5.56 5.80
C LEU A 10 8.72 4.32 5.46
N SER A 11 8.83 3.25 6.25
CA SER A 11 7.97 2.07 6.09
C SER A 11 6.51 2.40 6.41
N ALA A 12 6.25 3.13 7.49
CA ALA A 12 4.89 3.56 7.86
C ALA A 12 4.31 4.54 6.83
N LEU A 13 5.12 5.47 6.32
CA LEU A 13 4.70 6.46 5.33
C LEU A 13 4.35 5.80 3.99
N SER A 14 5.08 4.75 3.59
CA SER A 14 4.78 3.96 2.40
C SER A 14 3.37 3.38 2.45
N HIS A 15 2.99 2.76 3.58
CA HIS A 15 1.66 2.18 3.78
C HIS A 15 0.58 3.24 4.03
N GLY A 16 0.92 4.32 4.74
CA GLY A 16 0.01 5.43 5.03
C GLY A 16 -0.28 6.34 3.85
N ALA A 17 0.42 6.19 2.73
CA ALA A 17 0.27 7.02 1.54
C ALA A 17 -1.19 7.10 1.04
N ILE A 18 -1.92 5.99 1.10
CA ILE A 18 -3.31 5.90 0.65
C ILE A 18 -4.28 6.80 1.43
N PHE A 19 -3.93 7.26 2.63
CA PHE A 19 -4.77 8.18 3.41
C PHE A 19 -4.72 9.63 2.94
N PHE A 20 -3.66 10.03 2.23
CA PHE A 20 -3.53 11.40 1.73
C PHE A 20 -4.42 11.65 0.51
N SER A 21 -4.62 10.62 -0.31
CA SER A 21 -5.53 10.66 -1.45
C SER A 21 -5.88 9.24 -1.88
N SER A 22 -7.16 9.01 -2.15
CA SER A 22 -7.64 7.79 -2.82
C SER A 22 -7.32 7.76 -4.32
N THR A 23 -6.76 8.83 -4.88
CA THR A 23 -6.38 8.95 -6.29
C THR A 23 -4.89 8.69 -6.52
N ILE A 24 -4.51 8.61 -7.81
CA ILE A 24 -3.15 8.31 -8.30
C ILE A 24 -2.05 9.13 -7.60
N VAL A 25 -2.34 10.33 -7.08
CA VAL A 25 -1.33 11.18 -6.41
C VAL A 25 -0.64 10.49 -5.22
N SER A 26 -1.36 9.66 -4.45
CA SER A 26 -0.79 8.98 -3.28
C SER A 26 0.26 7.93 -3.63
N ILE A 27 0.21 7.37 -4.84
CA ILE A 27 1.18 6.37 -5.31
C ILE A 27 2.60 6.95 -5.42
N GLY A 28 2.71 8.28 -5.54
CA GLY A 28 3.99 8.98 -5.64
C GLY A 28 4.86 8.83 -4.40
N ILE A 29 4.25 8.69 -3.21
CA ILE A 29 4.96 8.54 -1.94
C ILE A 29 5.77 7.23 -1.91
N PRO A 30 5.16 6.02 -2.05
CA PRO A 30 5.93 4.78 -2.08
C PRO A 30 6.89 4.71 -3.27
N ILE A 31 6.57 5.31 -4.42
CA ILE A 31 7.52 5.40 -5.54
C ILE A 31 8.76 6.22 -5.17
N ALA A 32 8.58 7.42 -4.61
CA ALA A 32 9.70 8.26 -4.19
C ALA A 32 10.55 7.55 -3.14
N ILE A 33 9.93 6.91 -2.15
CA ILE A 33 10.63 6.13 -1.11
C ILE A 33 11.40 4.96 -1.74
N LEU A 34 10.81 4.22 -2.67
CA LEU A 34 11.45 3.11 -3.38
C LEU A 34 12.72 3.55 -4.14
N LEU A 35 12.68 4.72 -4.77
CA LEU A 35 13.78 5.26 -5.55
C LEU A 35 14.91 5.87 -4.69
N ILE A 36 14.56 6.49 -3.56
CA ILE A 36 15.51 7.24 -2.73
C ILE A 36 16.13 6.39 -1.63
N SER A 37 15.36 5.47 -1.03
CA SER A 37 15.85 4.66 0.08
C SER A 37 16.93 3.67 -0.37
N LYS A 38 17.93 3.44 0.48
CA LYS A 38 18.95 2.38 0.29
C LYS A 38 18.72 1.20 1.24
N ASP A 39 17.69 1.25 2.08
CA ASP A 39 17.36 0.19 3.01
C ASP A 39 16.45 -0.84 2.36
N THR A 40 16.88 -2.10 2.36
CA THR A 40 16.12 -3.18 1.73
C THR A 40 14.74 -3.38 2.38
N VAL A 41 14.60 -3.21 3.70
CA VAL A 41 13.31 -3.36 4.37
C VAL A 41 12.35 -2.24 3.96
N VAL A 42 12.84 -1.01 3.85
CA VAL A 42 12.04 0.13 3.40
C VAL A 42 11.64 -0.03 1.94
N LYS A 43 12.57 -0.43 1.07
CA LYS A 43 12.26 -0.72 -0.34
C LYS A 43 11.19 -1.80 -0.48
N GLU A 44 11.28 -2.89 0.29
CA GLU A 44 10.27 -3.95 0.24
C GLU A 44 8.90 -3.48 0.74
N ASN A 45 8.84 -2.66 1.80
CA ASN A 45 7.59 -2.04 2.25
C ASN A 45 7.00 -1.07 1.21
N ALA A 46 7.86 -0.30 0.53
CA ALA A 46 7.44 0.61 -0.52
C ALA A 46 6.88 -0.14 -1.75
N LYS A 47 7.54 -1.22 -2.19
CA LYS A 47 7.01 -2.11 -3.25
C LYS A 47 5.68 -2.72 -2.85
N GLU A 48 5.55 -3.16 -1.61
CA GLU A 48 4.34 -3.76 -1.10
C GLU A 48 3.17 -2.77 -1.12
N ALA A 49 3.38 -1.56 -0.61
CA ALA A 49 2.40 -0.49 -0.66
C ALA A 49 2.02 -0.15 -2.12
N LEU A 50 2.99 -0.15 -3.04
CA LEU A 50 2.76 0.08 -4.46
C LEU A 50 1.87 -1.01 -5.09
N ASN A 51 2.14 -2.28 -4.79
CA ASN A 51 1.30 -3.40 -5.22
C ASN A 51 -0.12 -3.30 -4.66
N PHE A 52 -0.27 -2.85 -3.42
CA PHE A 52 -1.57 -2.60 -2.79
C PHE A 52 -2.35 -1.50 -3.52
N HIS A 53 -1.73 -0.35 -3.84
CA HIS A 53 -2.37 0.71 -4.62
C HIS A 53 -2.86 0.22 -5.99
N VAL A 54 -2.02 -0.49 -6.73
CA VAL A 54 -2.41 -1.03 -8.06
C VAL A 54 -3.55 -2.03 -7.93
N THR A 55 -3.47 -2.96 -6.97
CA THR A 55 -4.54 -3.93 -6.71
C THR A 55 -5.85 -3.24 -6.34
N PHE A 56 -5.79 -2.24 -5.45
CA PHE A 56 -6.94 -1.44 -5.05
C PHE A 56 -7.58 -0.73 -6.24
N TYR A 57 -6.79 -0.12 -7.14
CA TYR A 57 -7.32 0.55 -8.33
C TYR A 57 -7.97 -0.43 -9.32
N ILE A 58 -7.43 -1.63 -9.48
CA ILE A 58 -8.05 -2.68 -10.31
C ILE A 58 -9.41 -3.06 -9.72
N TYR A 59 -9.50 -3.32 -8.41
CA TYR A 59 -10.76 -3.66 -7.77
C TYR A 59 -11.76 -2.51 -7.78
N LEU A 60 -11.29 -1.27 -7.62
CA LEU A 60 -12.12 -0.09 -7.73
C LEU A 60 -12.72 0.03 -9.14
N PHE A 61 -11.91 -0.13 -10.18
CA PHE A 61 -12.34 -0.09 -11.57
C PHE A 61 -13.40 -1.17 -11.88
N ILE A 62 -13.15 -2.41 -11.45
CA ILE A 62 -14.11 -3.52 -11.61
C ILE A 62 -15.42 -3.22 -10.87
N SER A 63 -15.34 -2.68 -9.65
CA SER A 63 -16.52 -2.36 -8.84
C SER A 63 -17.36 -1.26 -9.47
N ILE A 64 -16.73 -0.22 -10.04
CA ILE A 64 -17.42 0.85 -10.78
C ILE A 64 -18.17 0.27 -11.99
N LEU A 65 -17.56 -0.64 -12.76
CA LEU A 65 -18.22 -1.27 -13.90
C LEU A 65 -19.43 -2.12 -13.44
N LEU A 66 -19.30 -2.81 -12.30
CA LEU A 66 -20.38 -3.60 -11.69
C LEU A 66 -21.49 -2.75 -11.04
N CYS A 67 -21.33 -1.44 -10.90
CA CYS A 67 -22.41 -0.58 -10.41
C CYS A 67 -23.61 -0.56 -11.37
N ILE A 68 -23.41 -0.85 -12.66
CA ILE A 68 -24.49 -0.97 -13.66
C ILE A 68 -25.52 -2.04 -13.23
N VAL A 69 -25.05 -3.11 -12.56
CA VAL A 69 -25.88 -4.21 -12.06
C VAL A 69 -26.10 -4.15 -10.55
N VAL A 70 -25.92 -2.97 -9.92
CA VAL A 70 -26.09 -2.69 -8.48
C VAL A 70 -25.08 -3.38 -7.54
N ILE A 71 -24.56 -4.56 -7.89
CA ILE A 71 -23.58 -5.31 -7.08
C ILE A 71 -22.32 -4.48 -6.80
N GLY A 72 -21.93 -3.60 -7.72
CA GLY A 72 -20.78 -2.70 -7.55
C GLY A 72 -20.83 -1.85 -6.28
N TYR A 73 -22.01 -1.39 -5.85
CA TYR A 73 -22.14 -0.57 -4.64
C TYR A 73 -21.71 -1.32 -3.37
N LEU A 74 -22.05 -2.61 -3.25
CA LEU A 74 -21.62 -3.44 -2.13
C LEU A 74 -20.10 -3.63 -2.12
N LEU A 75 -19.50 -3.85 -3.30
CA LEU A 75 -18.05 -3.99 -3.43
C LEU A 75 -17.30 -2.70 -3.09
N LEU A 76 -17.84 -1.53 -3.47
CA LEU A 76 -17.27 -0.23 -3.13
C LEU A 76 -17.22 0.00 -1.61
N ILE A 77 -18.27 -0.40 -0.87
CA ILE A 77 -18.28 -0.31 0.60
C ILE A 77 -17.17 -1.18 1.20
N VAL A 78 -17.02 -2.42 0.72
CA VAL A 78 -15.95 -3.33 1.18
C VAL A 78 -14.58 -2.74 0.87
N LEU A 79 -14.39 -2.17 -0.33
CA LEU A 79 -13.12 -1.54 -0.72
C LEU A 79 -12.75 -0.36 0.15
N ILE A 80 -13.71 0.52 0.47
CA ILE A 80 -13.46 1.63 1.39
C ILE A 80 -13.00 1.10 2.75
N ILE A 81 -13.69 0.10 3.30
CA ILE A 81 -13.28 -0.50 4.58
C ILE A 81 -11.86 -1.08 4.50
N ALA A 82 -11.56 -1.83 3.43
CA ALA A 82 -10.24 -2.41 3.21
C ALA A 82 -9.13 -1.35 3.05
N SER A 83 -9.41 -0.23 2.39
CA SER A 83 -8.45 0.87 2.21
C SER A 83 -8.09 1.59 3.51
N PHE A 84 -8.90 1.45 4.56
CA PHE A 84 -8.57 1.93 5.90
C PHE A 84 -7.93 0.87 6.78
N ILE A 85 -8.55 -0.31 6.88
CA ILE A 85 -8.13 -1.33 7.85
C ILE A 85 -6.77 -1.91 7.47
N MET A 86 -6.56 -2.28 6.21
CA MET A 86 -5.33 -2.98 5.83
C MET A 86 -4.07 -2.12 6.04
N PRO A 87 -4.02 -0.84 5.64
CA PRO A 87 -2.83 -0.03 5.85
C PRO A 87 -2.61 0.35 7.32
N ILE A 88 -3.66 0.48 8.14
CA ILE A 88 -3.51 0.64 9.59
C ILE A 88 -2.79 -0.57 10.19
N ILE A 89 -3.17 -1.80 9.80
CA ILE A 89 -2.50 -3.02 10.26
C ILE A 89 -1.05 -3.04 9.77
N ALA A 90 -0.80 -2.69 8.51
CA ALA A 90 0.55 -2.62 7.95
C ALA A 90 1.44 -1.65 8.75
N ILE A 91 0.95 -0.45 9.05
CA ILE A 91 1.64 0.57 9.85
C ILE A 91 1.95 0.01 11.25
N ALA A 92 0.96 -0.55 11.94
CA ALA A 92 1.17 -1.12 13.27
C ALA A 92 2.24 -2.23 13.27
N LYS A 93 2.25 -3.07 12.23
CA LYS A 93 3.22 -4.15 12.06
C LYS A 93 4.62 -3.63 11.79
N VAL A 94 4.82 -2.69 10.86
CA VAL A 94 6.17 -2.17 10.54
C VAL A 94 6.76 -1.34 11.70
N LEU A 95 5.92 -0.71 12.53
CA LEU A 95 6.38 -0.01 13.74
C LEU A 95 6.83 -0.97 14.85
N SER A 96 6.15 -2.13 14.96
CA SER A 96 6.42 -3.15 15.99
C SER A 96 7.54 -4.12 15.57
N GLN A 97 7.67 -4.40 14.28
CA GLN A 97 8.63 -5.33 13.69
C GLN A 97 9.43 -4.66 12.57
N PRO A 98 10.20 -3.60 12.87
CA PRO A 98 10.85 -2.75 11.86
C PRO A 98 11.92 -3.45 11.03
N ASN A 99 12.36 -4.65 11.42
CA ASN A 99 13.35 -5.43 10.67
C ASN A 99 12.72 -6.36 9.62
N MET A 100 11.38 -6.42 9.55
CA MET A 100 10.64 -7.28 8.64
C MET A 100 9.68 -6.44 7.78
N PRO A 101 9.70 -6.58 6.45
CA PRO A 101 8.71 -5.93 5.61
C PRO A 101 7.33 -6.56 5.83
N TYR A 102 6.28 -5.74 5.79
CA TYR A 102 4.91 -6.22 5.83
C TYR A 102 4.48 -6.74 4.45
N ARG A 103 3.56 -7.70 4.43
CA ARG A 103 2.91 -8.23 3.21
C ARG A 103 1.40 -8.21 3.39
N TYR A 104 0.69 -7.56 2.48
CA TYR A 104 -0.76 -7.53 2.49
C TYR A 104 -1.32 -8.91 2.10
N PRO A 105 -2.37 -9.39 2.78
CA PRO A 105 -3.10 -10.56 2.31
C PRO A 105 -3.84 -10.22 1.01
N SER A 106 -3.89 -11.19 0.09
CA SER A 106 -4.76 -11.15 -1.10
C SER A 106 -4.52 -9.96 -2.04
N ILE A 107 -3.25 -9.63 -2.32
CA ILE A 107 -2.90 -8.65 -3.35
C ILE A 107 -2.09 -9.25 -4.50
N PHE A 108 -2.15 -8.62 -5.66
CA PHE A 108 -1.31 -8.98 -6.80
C PHE A 108 0.07 -8.32 -6.69
N HIS A 109 1.12 -9.11 -6.90
CA HIS A 109 2.50 -8.65 -6.82
C HIS A 109 3.04 -8.38 -8.23
N PHE A 110 2.92 -7.13 -8.68
CA PHE A 110 3.45 -6.70 -9.98
C PHE A 110 4.91 -6.27 -9.90
N PHE A 111 5.31 -5.67 -8.77
CA PHE A 111 6.63 -5.05 -8.60
C PHE A 111 7.64 -5.93 -7.85
N ILE A 112 7.86 -7.15 -8.34
CA ILE A 112 8.76 -8.13 -7.68
C ILE A 112 10.26 -7.83 -7.96
N ASN A 113 10.59 -7.33 -9.15
CA ASN A 113 11.98 -7.27 -9.66
C ASN A 113 12.62 -5.88 -9.70
N ILE A 114 12.02 -4.85 -9.10
CA ILE A 114 12.61 -3.50 -9.10
C ILE A 114 13.68 -3.44 -8.01
N ASN A 115 14.97 -3.36 -8.37
CA ASN A 115 16.09 -3.29 -7.43
C ASN A 115 16.48 -1.85 -7.08
#